data_AF-A0A3M2LW05-F1
#
_entry.id   AF-A0A3M2LW05-F1
#
_cell.length_a   1.000
_cell.length_b   1.000
_cell.length_c   1.000
_cell.angle_alpha   90.00
_cell.angle_beta   90.00
_cell.angle_gamma   90.00
#
_symmetry.space_group_name_H-M   'P 1'
#
loop_
_entity.id
_entity.type
_entity.pdbx_description
1 polymer ?
#
loop_
_entity_poly.entity_id
_entity_poly.type
_entity_poly.pdbx_seq_one_letter_code
_entity_poly.pdbx_strand_id
1 'polypeptide(L)'
;MSAAESLNPDASLWDYMSVHLRKERQRRNLSQSDVAQIIGADKARVANYEAGRLRLTDHHADALDQAWGTMYAVLRRFAVKVGIEENWAKKLGDFEQKSLSVKIYSTGLIPVPFQTESYAREMLNHVRVVRDVEASLRKRMARTELLLSQLDRMSLWVLIDERALDPPISDELKREQLEALLALCERASVRVIPDGEWHAGQAGTFEMITTPSGEQVAYMWAQLGGKLVHEASEVQNLALRYDRMGAVALTEEATRQLIRKKLESLQ
;
A
#
# COMPACT_ATOMS: atom_id res chain seq x y z
N MET A 1 -15.66 31.28 8.05
CA MET A 1 -14.62 30.61 8.85
C MET A 1 -13.33 30.63 8.07
N SER A 2 -12.22 31.06 8.67
CA SER A 2 -10.91 31.01 8.01
C SER A 2 -10.46 29.54 7.84
N ALA A 3 -9.64 29.26 6.82
CA ALA A 3 -9.15 27.90 6.56
C ALA A 3 -8.43 27.25 7.77
N ALA A 4 -7.84 28.07 8.64
CA ALA A 4 -7.22 27.59 9.88
C ALA A 4 -8.27 27.19 10.93
N GLU A 5 -9.44 27.82 10.98
CA GLU A 5 -10.52 27.49 11.92
C GLU A 5 -11.31 26.23 11.53
N SER A 6 -11.25 25.83 10.26
CA SER A 6 -11.89 24.60 9.75
C SER A 6 -11.04 23.33 9.90
N LEU A 7 -9.80 23.43 10.40
CA LEU A 7 -8.92 22.26 10.57
C LEU A 7 -9.40 21.36 11.72
N ASN A 8 -9.50 20.06 11.46
CA ASN A 8 -9.75 19.05 12.47
C ASN A 8 -8.41 18.47 12.98
N PRO A 9 -7.99 18.76 14.23
CA PRO A 9 -6.72 18.27 14.77
C PRO A 9 -6.65 16.74 14.91
N ASP A 10 -7.79 16.05 14.94
CA ASP A 10 -7.84 14.59 15.10
C ASP A 10 -7.76 13.85 13.75
N ALA A 11 -7.83 14.57 12.62
CA ALA A 11 -7.80 13.97 11.29
C ALA A 11 -6.41 13.46 10.88
N SER A 12 -5.35 14.16 11.31
CA SER A 12 -3.97 13.76 11.03
C SER A 12 -2.97 14.44 11.97
N LEU A 13 -1.78 13.85 12.12
CA LEU A 13 -0.68 14.50 12.84
C LEU A 13 -0.27 15.84 12.21
N TRP A 14 -0.47 16.01 10.90
CA TRP A 14 -0.21 17.28 10.22
C TRP A 14 -1.21 18.36 10.64
N ASP A 15 -2.49 18.04 10.67
CA ASP A 15 -3.54 18.97 11.10
C ASP A 15 -3.43 19.29 12.59
N TYR A 16 -3.09 18.29 13.42
CA TYR A 16 -2.72 18.49 14.82
C TYR A 16 -1.59 19.52 14.94
N MET A 17 -0.47 19.34 14.24
CA MET A 17 0.68 20.26 14.30
C MET A 17 0.30 21.68 13.84
N SER A 18 -0.52 21.83 12.79
CA SER A 18 -1.00 23.13 12.32
C SER A 18 -1.87 23.85 13.35
N VAL A 19 -2.82 23.14 13.96
CA VAL A 19 -3.68 23.68 15.01
C VAL A 19 -2.87 24.00 16.28
N HIS A 20 -1.95 23.10 16.65
CA HIS A 20 -1.10 23.23 17.83
C HIS A 20 -0.11 24.39 17.69
N LEU A 21 0.47 24.61 16.51
CA LEU A 21 1.33 25.77 16.20
C LEU A 21 0.60 27.09 16.48
N ARG A 22 -0.63 27.21 15.98
CA ARG A 22 -1.46 28.39 16.22
C ARG A 22 -1.77 28.57 17.72
N LYS A 23 -2.14 27.49 18.41
CA LYS A 23 -2.43 27.54 19.86
C LYS A 23 -1.20 27.95 20.68
N GLU A 24 -0.04 27.38 20.39
CA GLU A 24 1.21 27.69 21.10
C GLU A 24 1.68 29.13 20.86
N ARG A 25 1.48 29.65 19.64
CA ARG A 25 1.71 31.05 19.30
C ARG A 25 0.78 31.97 20.10
N GLN A 26 -0.52 31.68 20.10
CA GLN A 26 -1.52 32.47 20.84
C GLN A 26 -1.26 32.45 22.35
N ARG A 27 -0.92 31.29 22.92
CA ARG A 27 -0.57 31.13 24.34
C ARG A 27 0.63 31.99 24.77
N ARG A 28 1.54 32.27 23.82
CA ARG A 28 2.73 33.12 24.02
C ARG A 28 2.51 34.58 23.62
N ASN A 29 1.29 34.97 23.24
CA ASN A 29 0.96 36.31 22.75
C ASN A 29 1.83 36.78 21.56
N LEU A 30 2.26 35.85 20.70
CA LEU A 30 3.09 36.15 19.54
C LEU A 30 2.23 36.39 18.28
N SER A 31 2.66 37.34 17.45
CA SER A 31 2.13 37.49 16.10
C SER A 31 2.73 36.45 15.16
N GLN A 32 2.10 36.22 14.00
CA GLN A 32 2.66 35.32 12.97
C GLN A 32 4.02 35.83 12.45
N SER A 33 4.27 37.15 12.48
CA SER A 33 5.57 37.72 12.12
C SER A 33 6.65 37.38 13.14
N ASP A 34 6.32 37.34 14.43
CA ASP A 34 7.28 36.99 15.49
C ASP A 34 7.71 35.52 15.38
N VAL A 35 6.74 34.63 15.11
CA VAL A 35 7.05 33.21 14.83
C VAL A 35 7.90 33.08 13.58
N ALA A 36 7.65 33.90 12.56
CA ALA A 36 8.43 33.89 11.33
C ALA A 36 9.89 34.27 11.59
N GLN A 37 10.16 35.24 12.47
CA GLN A 37 11.52 35.58 12.90
C GLN A 37 12.20 34.43 13.64
N ILE A 38 11.48 33.74 14.55
CA ILE A 38 12.01 32.60 15.31
C ILE A 38 12.50 31.47 14.38
N ILE A 39 11.74 31.18 13.32
CA ILE A 39 12.06 30.07 12.41
C ILE A 39 12.86 30.50 11.17
N GLY A 40 13.18 31.79 11.02
CA GLY A 40 13.87 32.33 9.85
C GLY A 40 13.04 32.28 8.55
N ALA A 41 11.74 32.56 8.63
CA ALA A 41 10.80 32.57 7.51
C ALA A 41 10.01 33.89 7.41
N ASP A 42 9.06 33.95 6.46
CA ASP A 42 8.11 35.06 6.34
C ASP A 42 6.76 34.77 7.03
N LYS A 43 5.99 35.83 7.30
CA LYS A 43 4.66 35.75 7.94
C LYS A 43 3.68 34.87 7.16
N ALA A 44 3.72 34.92 5.82
CA ALA A 44 2.79 34.17 4.98
C ALA A 44 3.02 32.67 5.10
N ARG A 45 4.27 32.24 5.27
CA ARG A 45 4.65 30.86 5.50
C ARG A 45 4.12 30.34 6.83
N VAL A 46 4.21 31.14 7.90
CA VAL A 46 3.59 30.81 9.20
C VAL A 46 2.07 30.71 9.06
N ALA A 47 1.43 31.65 8.36
CA ALA A 47 -0.02 31.60 8.13
C ALA A 47 -0.44 30.33 7.35
N ASN A 48 0.37 29.90 6.37
CA ASN A 48 0.12 28.67 5.62
C ASN A 48 0.38 27.40 6.44
N TYR A 49 1.32 27.43 7.40
CA TYR A 49 1.47 26.34 8.38
C TYR A 49 0.25 26.23 9.28
N GLU A 50 -0.23 27.34 9.85
CA GLU A 50 -1.42 27.35 10.72
C GLU A 50 -2.71 27.00 9.99
N ALA A 51 -2.77 27.27 8.67
CA ALA A 51 -3.90 26.92 7.81
C ALA A 51 -3.80 25.51 7.19
N GLY A 52 -2.77 24.73 7.52
CA GLY A 52 -2.60 23.36 7.00
C GLY A 52 -2.25 23.26 5.52
N ARG A 53 -1.94 24.38 4.86
CA ARG A 53 -1.60 24.42 3.42
C ARG A 53 -0.14 24.06 3.16
N LEU A 54 0.72 24.25 4.16
CA LEU A 54 2.11 23.84 4.14
C LEU A 54 2.43 22.95 5.35
N ARG A 55 3.40 22.07 5.18
CA ARG A 55 3.93 21.21 6.24
C ARG A 55 5.18 21.84 6.84
N LEU A 56 5.30 21.80 8.16
CA LEU A 56 6.52 22.18 8.87
C LEU A 56 7.72 21.41 8.30
N THR A 57 8.80 22.13 8.00
CA THR A 57 10.08 21.54 7.59
C THR A 57 10.86 21.09 8.84
N ASP A 58 11.86 20.22 8.66
CA ASP A 58 12.73 19.82 9.79
C ASP A 58 13.38 21.04 10.44
N HIS A 59 14.02 21.89 9.63
CA HIS A 59 14.66 23.12 10.12
C HIS A 59 13.72 24.03 10.94
N HIS A 60 12.49 24.26 10.47
CA HIS A 60 11.54 25.10 11.21
C HIS A 60 11.01 24.39 12.46
N ALA A 61 10.81 23.08 12.42
CA ALA A 61 10.40 22.30 13.57
C ALA A 61 11.47 22.31 14.67
N ASP A 62 12.74 22.13 14.30
CA ASP A 62 13.88 22.20 15.22
C ASP A 62 14.03 23.59 15.83
N ALA A 63 13.88 24.66 15.03
CA ALA A 63 13.93 26.03 15.52
C ALA A 63 12.80 26.33 16.54
N LEU A 64 11.59 25.83 16.29
CA LEU A 64 10.48 25.94 17.24
C LEU A 64 10.74 25.13 18.52
N ASP A 65 11.27 23.92 18.40
CA ASP A 65 11.58 23.08 19.56
C ASP A 65 12.68 23.72 20.42
N GLN A 66 13.71 24.30 19.80
CA GLN A 66 14.75 25.04 20.51
C GLN A 66 14.21 26.30 21.20
N ALA A 67 13.33 27.05 20.53
CA ALA A 67 12.80 28.30 21.07
C ALA A 67 11.74 28.08 22.16
N TRP A 68 10.91 27.04 22.04
CA TRP A 68 9.68 26.88 22.84
C TRP A 68 9.64 25.62 23.69
N GLY A 69 10.63 24.72 23.59
CA GLY A 69 10.64 23.45 24.31
C GLY A 69 9.53 22.49 23.84
N THR A 70 9.10 22.62 22.59
CA THR A 70 8.09 21.75 21.98
C THR A 70 8.71 20.47 21.43
N MET A 71 7.90 19.65 20.75
CA MET A 71 8.36 18.39 20.12
C MET A 71 7.93 18.30 18.64
N TYR A 72 7.83 19.43 17.93
CA TYR A 72 7.45 19.46 16.52
C TYR A 72 8.38 18.62 15.64
N ALA A 73 9.68 18.55 15.92
CA ALA A 73 10.61 17.74 15.13
C ALA A 73 10.29 16.25 15.27
N VAL A 74 9.98 15.80 16.49
CA VAL A 74 9.54 14.42 16.76
C VAL A 74 8.19 14.16 16.12
N LEU A 75 7.21 15.04 16.32
CA LEU A 75 5.86 14.91 15.76
C LEU A 75 5.89 14.91 14.23
N ARG A 76 6.76 15.70 13.60
CA ARG A 76 6.99 15.70 12.16
C ARG A 76 7.55 14.35 11.71
N ARG A 77 8.58 13.83 12.38
CA ARG A 77 9.13 12.49 12.07
C ARG A 77 8.04 11.43 12.15
N PHE A 78 7.18 11.48 13.18
CA PHE A 78 6.01 10.60 13.25
C PHE A 78 5.01 10.89 12.14
N ALA A 79 4.68 12.13 11.79
CA ALA A 79 3.72 12.44 10.74
C ALA A 79 4.19 11.99 9.34
N VAL A 80 5.50 12.05 9.08
CA VAL A 80 6.14 11.52 7.87
C VAL A 80 6.11 9.98 7.89
N LYS A 81 6.44 9.35 9.03
CA LYS A 81 6.50 7.89 9.19
C LYS A 81 5.14 7.21 9.35
N VAL A 82 4.15 7.86 9.93
CA VAL A 82 2.78 7.31 10.06
C VAL A 82 2.07 7.39 8.71
N GLY A 83 2.43 8.35 7.85
CA GLY A 83 2.02 8.35 6.45
C GLY A 83 2.65 7.22 5.61
N ILE A 84 3.70 6.56 6.11
CA ILE A 84 4.43 5.45 5.47
C ILE A 84 4.65 4.37 6.53
N GLU A 85 3.64 3.55 6.80
CA GLU A 85 3.64 2.64 7.95
C GLU A 85 4.93 1.77 8.04
N GLU A 86 5.89 2.18 8.88
CA GLU A 86 7.28 1.69 8.87
C GLU A 86 7.45 0.17 9.12
N ASN A 87 6.40 -0.52 9.54
CA ASN A 87 6.37 -1.96 9.79
C ASN A 87 5.23 -2.69 9.09
N TRP A 88 4.65 -2.10 8.02
CA TRP A 88 3.53 -2.71 7.29
C TRP A 88 3.83 -4.17 6.90
N ALA A 89 5.07 -4.47 6.48
CA ALA A 89 5.46 -5.80 6.02
C ALA A 89 5.44 -6.83 7.16
N LYS A 90 5.88 -6.42 8.35
CA LYS A 90 5.84 -7.27 9.55
C LYS A 90 4.40 -7.51 9.99
N LYS A 91 3.62 -6.42 10.12
CA LYS A 91 2.22 -6.51 10.56
C LYS A 91 1.38 -7.35 9.58
N LEU A 92 1.55 -7.12 8.28
CA LEU A 92 0.90 -7.91 7.25
C LEU A 92 1.28 -9.38 7.38
N GLY A 93 2.56 -9.70 7.57
CA GLY A 93 3.01 -11.07 7.83
C GLY A 93 2.38 -11.70 9.08
N ASP A 94 2.20 -10.94 10.16
CA ASP A 94 1.52 -11.41 11.38
C ASP A 94 0.05 -11.79 11.11
N PHE A 95 -0.63 -11.05 10.22
CA PHE A 95 -1.99 -11.36 9.77
C PHE A 95 -2.01 -12.55 8.80
N GLU A 96 -1.10 -12.59 7.83
CA GLU A 96 -0.97 -13.68 6.85
C GLU A 96 -0.73 -15.03 7.54
N GLN A 97 0.10 -15.06 8.59
CA GLN A 97 0.41 -16.28 9.34
C GLN A 97 -0.80 -16.87 10.08
N LYS A 98 -1.80 -16.05 10.39
CA LYS A 98 -2.98 -16.42 11.17
C LYS A 98 -4.26 -16.26 10.36
N SER A 99 -4.18 -16.27 9.05
CA SER A 99 -5.31 -15.96 8.18
C SER A 99 -6.20 -17.18 7.95
N LEU A 100 -7.52 -16.94 7.92
CA LEU A 100 -8.53 -17.91 7.49
C LEU A 100 -8.83 -17.75 5.99
N SER A 101 -8.78 -16.50 5.50
CA SER A 101 -8.97 -16.18 4.09
C SER A 101 -8.10 -15.01 3.70
N VAL A 102 -7.50 -15.10 2.50
CA VAL A 102 -6.76 -14.02 1.87
C VAL A 102 -7.37 -13.77 0.49
N LYS A 103 -7.73 -12.50 0.23
CA LYS A 103 -8.22 -12.03 -1.07
C LYS A 103 -7.18 -11.08 -1.67
N ILE A 104 -6.65 -11.36 -2.85
CA ILE A 104 -5.66 -10.52 -3.53
C ILE A 104 -6.23 -10.03 -4.84
N TYR A 105 -6.05 -8.74 -5.13
CA TYR A 105 -6.21 -8.21 -6.47
C TYR A 105 -4.89 -7.58 -6.95
N SER A 106 -4.47 -7.90 -8.17
CA SER A 106 -3.27 -7.33 -8.78
C SER A 106 -3.52 -6.73 -10.16
N THR A 107 -3.13 -5.45 -10.32
CA THR A 107 -3.39 -4.66 -11.54
C THR A 107 -2.40 -4.90 -12.69
N GLY A 108 -1.19 -5.39 -12.43
CA GLY A 108 -0.19 -5.47 -13.51
C GLY A 108 1.05 -6.32 -13.25
N LEU A 109 1.09 -7.04 -12.14
CA LEU A 109 2.14 -8.00 -11.84
C LEU A 109 1.49 -9.29 -11.37
N ILE A 110 2.13 -10.42 -11.62
CA ILE A 110 1.69 -11.68 -10.99
C ILE A 110 1.74 -11.49 -9.46
N PRO A 111 0.69 -11.85 -8.69
CA PRO A 111 0.70 -11.68 -7.23
C PRO A 111 1.80 -12.51 -6.57
N VAL A 112 2.37 -12.00 -5.48
CA VAL A 112 3.51 -12.60 -4.75
C VAL A 112 3.43 -14.13 -4.57
N PRO A 113 2.32 -14.73 -4.06
CA PRO A 113 2.26 -16.17 -3.85
C PRO A 113 2.41 -17.02 -5.12
N PHE A 114 2.27 -16.43 -6.31
CA PHE A 114 2.40 -17.12 -7.59
C PHE A 114 3.71 -16.80 -8.32
N GLN A 115 4.53 -15.87 -7.81
CA GLN A 115 5.77 -15.48 -8.49
C GLN A 115 6.83 -16.57 -8.38
N THR A 116 7.48 -16.90 -9.50
CA THR A 116 8.72 -17.69 -9.47
C THR A 116 9.89 -16.82 -9.02
N GLU A 117 10.99 -17.45 -8.58
CA GLU A 117 12.18 -16.71 -8.18
C GLU A 117 12.73 -15.86 -9.33
N SER A 118 12.80 -16.43 -10.54
CA SER A 118 13.26 -15.76 -11.75
C SER A 118 12.41 -14.53 -12.08
N TYR A 119 11.08 -14.67 -12.06
CA TYR A 119 10.16 -13.56 -12.32
C TYR A 119 10.27 -12.46 -11.25
N ALA A 120 10.31 -12.87 -9.98
CA ALA A 120 10.44 -11.95 -8.86
C ALA A 120 11.75 -11.14 -8.94
N ARG A 121 12.85 -11.78 -9.31
CA ARG A 121 14.16 -11.15 -9.53
C ARG A 121 14.10 -10.14 -10.66
N GLU A 122 13.52 -10.51 -11.79
CA GLU A 122 13.40 -9.62 -12.96
C GLU A 122 12.56 -8.36 -12.66
N MET A 123 11.45 -8.55 -11.94
CA MET A 123 10.60 -7.44 -11.47
C MET A 123 11.34 -6.54 -10.45
N LEU A 124 12.15 -7.09 -9.56
CA LEU A 124 12.94 -6.31 -8.60
C LEU A 124 14.04 -5.47 -9.28
N ASN A 125 14.62 -5.98 -10.38
CA ASN A 125 15.61 -5.27 -11.18
C ASN A 125 15.00 -4.09 -11.95
N HIS A 126 13.81 -4.28 -12.55
CA HIS A 126 13.26 -3.32 -13.53
C HIS A 126 12.09 -2.47 -13.02
N VAL A 127 11.24 -3.01 -12.15
CA VAL A 127 9.97 -2.37 -11.77
C VAL A 127 10.07 -1.68 -10.41
N ARG A 128 10.62 -2.35 -9.40
CA ARG A 128 10.72 -1.81 -8.03
C ARG A 128 12.07 -1.20 -7.68
N VAL A 129 13.08 -1.33 -8.55
CA VAL A 129 14.46 -0.80 -8.43
C VAL A 129 14.89 -0.68 -6.97
N VAL A 130 15.16 -1.83 -6.36
CA VAL A 130 15.57 -1.92 -4.95
C VAL A 130 17.08 -1.80 -4.81
N ARG A 131 17.56 -1.32 -3.65
CA ARG A 131 19.00 -1.22 -3.36
C ARG A 131 19.68 -2.58 -3.22
N ASP A 132 18.97 -3.56 -2.68
CA ASP A 132 19.44 -4.93 -2.45
C ASP A 132 18.39 -5.91 -2.98
N VAL A 133 18.66 -6.44 -4.17
CA VAL A 133 17.78 -7.36 -4.88
C VAL A 133 17.72 -8.70 -4.14
N GLU A 134 18.84 -9.25 -3.66
CA GLU A 134 18.88 -10.54 -2.98
C GLU A 134 18.13 -10.52 -1.64
N ALA A 135 18.30 -9.45 -0.84
CA ALA A 135 17.55 -9.32 0.40
C ALA A 135 16.04 -9.18 0.14
N SER A 136 15.66 -8.42 -0.90
CA SER A 136 14.25 -8.23 -1.27
C SER A 136 13.63 -9.51 -1.82
N LEU A 137 14.38 -10.26 -2.62
CA LEU A 137 13.97 -11.54 -3.19
C LEU A 137 13.78 -12.60 -2.11
N ARG A 138 14.74 -12.75 -1.19
CA ARG A 138 14.60 -13.68 -0.05
C ARG A 138 13.34 -13.41 0.77
N LYS A 139 13.06 -12.14 1.10
CA LYS A 139 11.84 -11.75 1.83
C LYS A 139 10.57 -12.12 1.06
N ARG A 140 10.60 -11.94 -0.27
CA ARG A 140 9.48 -12.23 -1.16
C ARG A 140 9.23 -13.73 -1.26
N MET A 141 10.26 -14.54 -1.48
CA MET A 141 10.14 -16.00 -1.53
C MET A 141 9.72 -16.60 -0.18
N ALA A 142 10.25 -16.09 0.93
CA ALA A 142 9.80 -16.49 2.27
C ALA A 142 8.31 -16.20 2.50
N ARG A 143 7.82 -15.06 1.98
CA ARG A 143 6.39 -14.73 2.02
C ARG A 143 5.56 -15.66 1.14
N THR A 144 6.03 -15.98 -0.07
CA THR A 144 5.39 -16.97 -0.94
C THR A 144 5.26 -18.31 -0.24
N GLU A 145 6.34 -18.83 0.34
CA GLU A 145 6.34 -20.09 1.09
C GLU A 145 5.38 -20.06 2.28
N LEU A 146 5.36 -18.96 3.04
CA LEU A 146 4.42 -18.76 4.15
C LEU A 146 2.96 -18.86 3.68
N LEU A 147 2.57 -18.21 2.59
CA LEU A 147 1.20 -18.25 2.10
C LEU A 147 0.83 -19.63 1.53
N LEU A 148 1.71 -20.22 0.74
CA LEU A 148 1.45 -21.50 0.08
C LEU A 148 1.39 -22.68 1.06
N SER A 149 2.18 -22.65 2.14
CA SER A 149 2.14 -23.67 3.21
C SER A 149 0.85 -23.65 4.02
N GLN A 150 0.00 -22.63 3.85
CA GLN A 150 -1.26 -22.46 4.58
C GLN A 150 -2.50 -22.84 3.79
N LEU A 151 -2.38 -23.14 2.49
CA LEU A 151 -3.54 -23.37 1.61
C LEU A 151 -4.48 -24.50 2.05
N ASP A 152 -3.99 -25.44 2.87
CA ASP A 152 -4.83 -26.53 3.39
C ASP A 152 -5.79 -26.05 4.50
N ARG A 153 -5.54 -24.87 5.09
CA ARG A 153 -6.33 -24.27 6.19
C ARG A 153 -6.79 -22.83 5.93
N MET A 154 -6.40 -22.26 4.80
CA MET A 154 -6.63 -20.86 4.42
C MET A 154 -7.14 -20.81 2.98
N SER A 155 -8.25 -20.12 2.73
CA SER A 155 -8.73 -19.90 1.37
C SER A 155 -7.98 -18.73 0.72
N LEU A 156 -7.36 -18.97 -0.44
CA LEU A 156 -6.70 -17.94 -1.25
C LEU A 156 -7.56 -17.62 -2.49
N TRP A 157 -8.02 -16.37 -2.58
CA TRP A 157 -8.86 -15.87 -3.66
C TRP A 157 -8.15 -14.74 -4.41
N VAL A 158 -8.00 -14.87 -5.72
CA VAL A 158 -7.06 -14.04 -6.47
C VAL A 158 -7.74 -13.54 -7.73
N LEU A 159 -7.75 -12.22 -7.88
CA LEU A 159 -8.13 -11.53 -9.09
C LEU A 159 -6.87 -10.94 -9.74
N ILE A 160 -6.64 -11.29 -11.00
CA ILE A 160 -5.48 -10.82 -11.76
C ILE A 160 -5.99 -10.05 -12.97
N ASP A 161 -5.49 -8.85 -13.18
CA ASP A 161 -5.65 -8.16 -14.45
C ASP A 161 -4.94 -8.95 -15.56
N GLU A 162 -5.58 -9.12 -16.72
CA GLU A 162 -5.01 -9.90 -17.83
C GLU A 162 -3.63 -9.39 -18.24
N ARG A 163 -3.36 -8.09 -18.11
CA ARG A 163 -2.07 -7.47 -18.45
C ARG A 163 -0.91 -8.04 -17.64
N ALA A 164 -1.17 -8.54 -16.44
CA ALA A 164 -0.14 -9.17 -15.62
C ALA A 164 0.37 -10.49 -16.22
N LEU A 165 -0.38 -11.10 -17.14
CA LEU A 165 -0.03 -12.36 -17.80
C LEU A 165 0.87 -12.19 -19.03
N ASP A 166 1.04 -10.97 -19.54
CA ASP A 166 1.96 -10.67 -20.66
C ASP A 166 2.91 -9.50 -20.34
N PRO A 167 3.79 -9.67 -19.33
CA PRO A 167 4.80 -8.67 -19.01
C PRO A 167 5.88 -8.61 -20.11
N PRO A 168 6.56 -7.47 -20.30
CA PRO A 168 7.62 -7.32 -21.30
C PRO A 168 8.93 -7.99 -20.85
N ILE A 169 8.94 -9.31 -20.78
CA ILE A 169 10.07 -10.19 -20.41
C ILE A 169 10.26 -11.28 -21.47
N SER A 170 11.31 -12.10 -21.37
CA SER A 170 11.55 -13.19 -22.35
C SER A 170 10.45 -14.26 -22.30
N ASP A 171 10.20 -14.91 -23.43
CA ASP A 171 9.17 -15.94 -23.55
C ASP A 171 9.47 -17.16 -22.67
N GLU A 172 10.75 -17.49 -22.44
CA GLU A 172 11.14 -18.54 -21.50
C GLU A 172 10.71 -18.21 -20.08
N LEU A 173 10.91 -16.95 -19.65
CA LEU A 173 10.52 -16.50 -18.32
C LEU A 173 9.01 -16.37 -18.18
N LYS A 174 8.30 -15.93 -19.23
CA LYS A 174 6.83 -15.96 -19.25
C LYS A 174 6.32 -17.39 -19.11
N ARG A 175 6.91 -18.34 -19.84
CA ARG A 175 6.53 -19.75 -19.81
C ARG A 175 6.68 -20.33 -18.40
N GLU A 176 7.86 -20.17 -17.80
CA GLU A 176 8.13 -20.59 -16.41
C GLU A 176 7.09 -20.01 -15.43
N GLN A 177 6.81 -18.71 -15.54
CA GLN A 177 5.90 -18.02 -14.65
C GLN A 177 4.43 -18.44 -14.85
N LEU A 178 3.97 -18.60 -16.09
CA LEU A 178 2.59 -18.99 -16.37
C LEU A 178 2.33 -20.47 -16.04
N GLU A 179 3.31 -21.35 -16.22
CA GLU A 179 3.24 -22.75 -15.77
C GLU A 179 3.11 -22.84 -14.24
N ALA A 180 3.93 -22.06 -13.50
CA ALA A 180 3.85 -22.00 -12.05
C ALA A 180 2.50 -21.45 -11.55
N LEU A 181 1.96 -20.41 -12.22
CA LEU A 181 0.62 -19.89 -11.93
C LEU A 181 -0.45 -20.97 -12.14
N LEU A 182 -0.41 -21.65 -13.29
CA LEU A 182 -1.40 -22.68 -13.64
C LEU A 182 -1.39 -23.85 -12.66
N ALA A 183 -0.21 -24.28 -12.20
CA ALA A 183 -0.08 -25.35 -11.21
C ALA A 183 -0.75 -25.01 -9.86
N LEU A 184 -0.77 -23.73 -9.48
CA LEU A 184 -1.37 -23.28 -8.22
C LEU A 184 -2.88 -22.99 -8.34
N CYS A 185 -3.44 -22.88 -9.55
CA CYS A 185 -4.89 -22.72 -9.77
C CYS A 185 -5.71 -23.91 -9.26
N GLU A 186 -5.10 -25.06 -8.99
CA GLU A 186 -5.78 -26.22 -8.37
C GLU A 186 -5.91 -26.09 -6.84
N ARG A 187 -5.11 -25.21 -6.22
CA ARG A 187 -5.06 -25.02 -4.75
C ARG A 187 -5.58 -23.64 -4.31
N ALA A 188 -5.89 -22.76 -5.25
CA ALA A 188 -6.37 -21.40 -5.01
C ALA A 188 -7.39 -20.98 -6.08
N SER A 189 -8.37 -20.16 -5.69
CA SER A 189 -9.33 -19.57 -6.65
C SER A 189 -8.62 -18.45 -7.41
N VAL A 190 -8.16 -18.71 -8.63
CA VAL A 190 -7.55 -17.70 -9.50
C VAL A 190 -8.52 -17.34 -10.63
N ARG A 191 -8.84 -16.06 -10.76
CA ARG A 191 -9.68 -15.54 -11.82
C ARG A 191 -9.04 -14.31 -12.48
N VAL A 192 -9.10 -14.26 -13.80
CA VAL A 192 -8.55 -13.14 -14.58
C VAL A 192 -9.65 -12.17 -14.96
N ILE A 193 -9.39 -10.88 -14.81
CA ILE A 193 -10.21 -9.80 -15.36
C ILE A 193 -9.71 -9.54 -16.78
N PRO A 194 -10.53 -9.78 -17.82
CA PRO A 194 -10.12 -9.57 -19.20
C PRO A 194 -9.73 -8.12 -19.48
N ASP A 195 -8.83 -7.93 -20.44
CA ASP A 195 -8.50 -6.61 -20.96
C ASP A 195 -9.71 -5.94 -21.66
N GLY A 196 -9.75 -4.61 -21.60
CA GLY A 196 -10.60 -3.78 -22.48
C GLY A 196 -11.61 -2.85 -21.81
N GLU A 197 -12.05 -3.13 -20.58
CA GLU A 197 -13.04 -2.29 -19.88
C GLU A 197 -12.52 -1.68 -18.57
N TRP A 198 -13.13 -0.58 -18.17
CA TRP A 198 -12.87 0.04 -16.87
C TRP A 198 -13.49 -0.79 -15.76
N HIS A 199 -12.73 -1.07 -14.70
CA HIS A 199 -13.22 -1.80 -13.54
C HIS A 199 -12.67 -1.21 -12.24
N ALA A 200 -13.29 -1.57 -11.11
CA ALA A 200 -13.01 -0.99 -9.80
C ALA A 200 -11.55 -1.19 -9.30
N GLY A 201 -10.79 -2.08 -9.95
CA GLY A 201 -9.41 -2.43 -9.63
C GLY A 201 -8.37 -1.49 -10.22
N GLN A 202 -8.71 -0.70 -11.23
CA GLN A 202 -7.72 0.18 -11.87
C GLN A 202 -7.15 1.25 -10.92
N ALA A 203 -7.75 1.44 -9.75
CA ALA A 203 -7.23 2.27 -8.67
C ALA A 203 -6.01 1.69 -7.94
N GLY A 204 -5.69 0.39 -8.13
CA GLY A 204 -4.46 -0.23 -7.66
C GLY A 204 -4.62 -1.58 -6.97
N THR A 205 -3.49 -2.27 -6.83
CA THR A 205 -3.35 -3.57 -6.15
C THR A 205 -3.65 -3.45 -4.65
N PHE A 206 -4.43 -4.39 -4.14
CA PHE A 206 -4.66 -4.52 -2.70
C PHE A 206 -4.85 -5.98 -2.30
N GLU A 207 -4.74 -6.23 -1.01
CA GLU A 207 -4.95 -7.52 -0.38
C GLU A 207 -5.86 -7.34 0.83
N MET A 208 -6.72 -8.32 1.09
CA MET A 208 -7.57 -8.36 2.27
C MET A 208 -7.36 -9.68 2.99
N ILE A 209 -7.28 -9.61 4.32
CA ILE A 209 -7.08 -10.76 5.17
C ILE A 209 -8.22 -10.82 6.18
N THR A 210 -8.82 -11.99 6.30
CA THR A 210 -9.76 -12.32 7.38
C THR A 210 -9.11 -13.33 8.31
N THR A 211 -9.08 -13.04 9.60
CA THR A 211 -8.56 -13.96 10.63
C THR A 211 -9.67 -14.90 11.14
N PRO A 212 -9.32 -16.00 11.83
CA PRO A 212 -10.29 -16.88 12.49
C PRO A 212 -11.18 -16.19 13.53
N SER A 213 -10.74 -15.06 14.12
CA SER A 213 -11.58 -14.28 15.04
C SER A 213 -12.60 -13.39 14.34
N GLY A 214 -12.59 -13.35 13.00
CA GLY A 214 -13.43 -12.48 12.19
C GLY A 214 -12.87 -11.06 11.99
N GLU A 215 -11.66 -10.78 12.49
CA GLU A 215 -10.99 -9.51 12.21
C GLU A 215 -10.65 -9.44 10.71
N GLN A 216 -10.99 -8.30 10.09
CA GLN A 216 -10.68 -8.03 8.70
C GLN A 216 -9.75 -6.83 8.60
N VAL A 217 -8.65 -7.03 7.88
CA VAL A 217 -7.71 -5.97 7.53
C VAL A 217 -7.49 -5.97 6.03
N ALA A 218 -7.12 -4.82 5.48
CA ALA A 218 -6.71 -4.73 4.10
C ALA A 218 -5.37 -4.02 3.99
N TYR A 219 -4.62 -4.32 2.94
CA TYR A 219 -3.36 -3.69 2.64
C TYR A 219 -3.39 -3.16 1.21
N MET A 220 -3.30 -1.84 1.07
CA MET A 220 -3.24 -1.17 -0.22
C MET A 220 -1.77 -0.99 -0.60
N TRP A 221 -1.35 -1.60 -1.70
CA TRP A 221 0.05 -1.58 -2.11
C TRP A 221 0.44 -0.24 -2.73
N ALA A 222 1.63 0.25 -2.38
CA ALA A 222 2.27 1.39 -3.05
C ALA A 222 3.77 1.15 -3.27
N GLN A 223 4.41 2.04 -4.03
CA GLN A 223 5.80 1.92 -4.45
C GLN A 223 6.77 2.04 -3.25
N LEU A 224 6.49 2.96 -2.31
CA LEU A 224 7.36 3.27 -1.16
C LEU A 224 6.91 2.64 0.16
N GLY A 225 5.92 1.76 0.12
CA GLY A 225 5.23 1.24 1.31
C GLY A 225 3.74 1.60 1.24
N GLY A 226 2.90 0.59 1.44
CA GLY A 226 1.46 0.71 1.35
C GLY A 226 0.81 1.18 2.65
N LYS A 227 -0.52 1.11 2.68
CA LYS A 227 -1.35 1.44 3.85
C LYS A 227 -2.00 0.16 4.37
N LEU A 228 -1.75 -0.21 5.63
CA LEU A 228 -2.60 -1.17 6.33
C LEU A 228 -3.87 -0.45 6.79
N VAL A 229 -5.01 -1.03 6.45
CA VAL A 229 -6.34 -0.50 6.66
C VAL A 229 -7.01 -1.37 7.70
N HIS A 230 -7.33 -0.76 8.84
CA HIS A 230 -8.06 -1.39 9.96
C HIS A 230 -9.46 -0.81 10.14
N GLU A 231 -9.74 0.35 9.57
CA GLU A 231 -11.04 1.00 9.72
C GLU A 231 -12.08 0.19 8.94
N ALA A 232 -13.11 -0.27 9.66
CA ALA A 232 -14.05 -1.26 9.15
C ALA A 232 -14.80 -0.76 7.90
N SER A 233 -15.14 0.53 7.83
CA SER A 233 -15.81 1.10 6.65
C SER A 233 -14.89 1.14 5.42
N GLU A 234 -13.61 1.45 5.58
CA GLU A 234 -12.58 1.42 4.53
C GLU A 234 -12.33 -0.02 4.05
N VAL A 235 -12.23 -0.98 4.97
CA VAL A 235 -12.11 -2.42 4.63
C VAL A 235 -13.33 -2.88 3.85
N GLN A 236 -14.54 -2.51 4.28
CA GLN A 236 -15.76 -2.89 3.57
C GLN A 236 -15.87 -2.24 2.18
N ASN A 237 -15.39 -1.01 2.01
CA ASN A 237 -15.29 -0.38 0.70
C ASN A 237 -14.36 -1.16 -0.24
N LEU A 238 -13.25 -1.70 0.26
CA LEU A 238 -12.37 -2.58 -0.51
C LEU A 238 -13.02 -3.93 -0.82
N ALA A 239 -13.79 -4.49 0.12
CA ALA A 239 -14.58 -5.71 -0.10
C ALA A 239 -15.56 -5.54 -1.28
N LEU A 240 -16.32 -4.45 -1.28
CA LEU A 240 -17.26 -4.12 -2.37
C LEU A 240 -16.55 -3.95 -3.71
N ARG A 241 -15.35 -3.36 -3.73
CA ARG A 241 -14.54 -3.27 -4.95
C ARG A 241 -14.10 -4.65 -5.43
N TYR A 242 -13.64 -5.49 -4.52
CA TYR A 242 -13.26 -6.88 -4.83
C TYR A 242 -14.42 -7.66 -5.43
N ASP A 243 -15.60 -7.58 -4.83
CA ASP A 243 -16.77 -8.32 -5.31
C ASP A 243 -17.24 -7.82 -6.69
N ARG A 244 -17.20 -6.49 -6.92
CA ARG A 244 -17.48 -5.90 -8.25
C ARG A 244 -16.49 -6.36 -9.31
N MET A 245 -15.21 -6.44 -8.98
CA MET A 245 -14.20 -7.01 -9.89
C MET A 245 -14.45 -8.49 -10.15
N GLY A 246 -14.83 -9.24 -9.12
CA GLY A 246 -15.19 -10.65 -9.25
C GLY A 246 -16.41 -10.90 -10.14
N ALA A 247 -17.30 -9.92 -10.30
CA ALA A 247 -18.47 -10.02 -11.18
C ALA A 247 -18.13 -9.88 -12.67
N VAL A 248 -17.00 -9.23 -13.00
CA VAL A 248 -16.52 -9.05 -14.38
C VAL A 248 -15.33 -9.97 -14.72
N ALA A 249 -14.81 -10.69 -13.74
CA ALA A 249 -13.73 -11.66 -13.94
C ALA A 249 -14.24 -12.92 -14.63
N LEU A 250 -13.36 -13.55 -15.41
CA LEU A 250 -13.55 -14.89 -15.96
C LEU A 250 -13.81 -15.91 -14.84
N THR A 251 -14.46 -17.01 -15.19
CA THR A 251 -14.50 -18.19 -14.32
C THR A 251 -13.08 -18.76 -14.14
N GLU A 252 -12.87 -19.59 -13.12
CA GLU A 252 -11.58 -20.26 -12.91
C GLU A 252 -11.20 -21.13 -14.12
N GLU A 253 -12.16 -21.81 -14.72
CA GLU A 253 -11.90 -22.64 -15.90
C GLU A 253 -11.53 -21.80 -17.13
N ALA A 254 -12.27 -20.73 -17.41
CA ALA A 254 -11.92 -19.81 -18.49
C ALA A 254 -10.56 -19.13 -18.25
N THR A 255 -10.22 -18.87 -16.99
CA THR A 255 -8.90 -18.37 -16.59
C THR A 255 -7.79 -19.37 -16.90
N ARG A 256 -7.96 -20.65 -16.54
CA ARG A 256 -7.00 -21.72 -16.90
C ARG A 256 -6.85 -21.86 -18.41
N GLN A 257 -7.94 -21.78 -19.16
CA GLN A 257 -7.91 -21.84 -20.64
C GLN A 257 -7.16 -20.64 -21.23
N LEU A 258 -7.38 -19.43 -20.71
CA LEU A 258 -6.65 -18.24 -21.13
C LEU A 258 -5.14 -18.39 -20.88
N ILE A 259 -4.75 -18.89 -19.71
CA ILE A 259 -3.32 -19.12 -19.37
C ILE A 259 -2.70 -20.15 -20.32
N ARG A 260 -3.38 -21.28 -20.58
CA ARG A 260 -2.90 -22.30 -21.54
C ARG A 260 -2.75 -21.74 -22.95
N LYS A 261 -3.72 -20.96 -23.41
CA LYS A 261 -3.65 -20.29 -24.72
C LYS A 261 -2.46 -19.33 -24.81
N LYS A 262 -2.18 -18.57 -23.75
CA LYS A 262 -0.98 -17.69 -23.72
C LYS A 262 0.29 -18.53 -23.76
N LEU A 263 0.39 -19.63 -23.01
CA LEU A 263 1.52 -20.55 -23.05
C LEU A 263 1.78 -21.16 -24.44
N GLU A 264 0.71 -21.49 -25.18
CA GLU A 264 0.79 -22.00 -26.56
C GLU A 264 1.25 -20.94 -27.57
N SER A 265 1.05 -19.65 -27.27
CA SER A 265 1.44 -18.54 -28.14
C SER A 265 2.87 -18.04 -27.97
N LEU A 266 3.57 -18.48 -26.92
CA LEU A 266 4.98 -18.18 -26.68
C LEU A 266 5.85 -18.96 -27.66
N GLN A 267 6.83 -18.30 -28.26
CA GLN A 267 7.73 -18.90 -29.26
C GLN A 267 8.76 -19.85 -28.65
#